data_AF-A0A6P2FX30-F1
#
_entry.id   AF-A0A6P2FX30-F1
#
_cell.length_a   1.000
_cell.length_b   1.000
_cell.length_c   1.000
_cell.angle_alpha   90.00
_cell.angle_beta   90.00
_cell.angle_gamma   90.00
#
_symmetry.space_group_name_H-M   'P 1'
#
loop_
_entity.id
_entity.type
_entity.pdbx_description
1 polymer ?
#
loop_
_entity_poly.entity_id
_entity_poly.type
_entity_poly.pdbx_seq_one_letter_code
_entity_poly.pdbx_strand_id
1 'polypeptide(L)'
;MNNDQYKIFEVAAKPAIESAMESLNAQLKARGLRCGRLVEIDHDVERGVGFSIHYADLDGAVNVEMLLTDGDERAFTKEPREPACGLLLSVIGPDGTFLGEWAPYNYTPDVGTADPREIVRRVGLMSPPDLAESIHGRIADWTNSRVEAETPHC
;
A
#
# COMPACT_ATOMS: atom_id res chain seq x y z
N MET A 1 -18.19 -5.05 12.78
CA MET A 1 -18.71 -3.70 13.10
C MET A 1 -19.39 -3.14 11.86
N ASN A 2 -20.37 -2.25 12.01
CA ASN A 2 -20.89 -1.53 10.85
C ASN A 2 -19.98 -0.31 10.57
N ASN A 3 -19.12 -0.41 9.55
CA ASN A 3 -18.17 0.64 9.17
C ASN A 3 -18.75 1.61 8.12
N ASP A 4 -20.08 1.66 7.97
CA ASP A 4 -20.78 2.53 7.01
C ASP A 4 -20.35 4.00 7.08
N GLN A 5 -19.96 4.49 8.27
CA GLN A 5 -19.49 5.87 8.44
C GLN A 5 -18.18 6.18 7.68
N TYR A 6 -17.39 5.17 7.32
CA TYR A 6 -16.13 5.33 6.59
C TYR A 6 -16.29 5.27 5.07
N LYS A 7 -17.48 4.91 4.56
CA LYS A 7 -17.78 4.87 3.11
C LYS A 7 -17.54 6.21 2.42
N ILE A 8 -17.65 7.32 3.16
CA ILE A 8 -17.39 8.67 2.62
C ILE A 8 -15.93 8.83 2.17
N PHE A 9 -14.98 8.15 2.84
CA PHE A 9 -13.56 8.16 2.47
C PHE A 9 -13.33 7.30 1.24
N GLU A 10 -13.91 6.11 1.22
CA GLU A 10 -13.81 5.19 0.08
C GLU A 10 -14.36 5.81 -1.20
N VAL A 11 -15.59 6.36 -1.16
CA VAL A 11 -16.22 7.00 -2.32
C VAL A 11 -15.38 8.17 -2.86
N ALA A 12 -14.73 8.93 -1.98
CA ALA A 12 -13.88 10.04 -2.38
C ALA A 12 -12.53 9.58 -2.95
N ALA A 13 -11.87 8.63 -2.28
CA ALA A 13 -10.47 8.27 -2.52
C ALA A 13 -10.29 7.18 -3.57
N LYS A 14 -11.23 6.23 -3.68
CA LYS A 14 -11.08 5.04 -4.53
C LYS A 14 -10.70 5.36 -5.98
N PRO A 15 -11.31 6.34 -6.68
CA PRO A 15 -10.90 6.66 -8.05
C PRO A 15 -9.44 7.15 -8.16
N ALA A 16 -8.97 7.92 -7.16
CA ALA A 16 -7.59 8.38 -7.12
C ALA A 16 -6.62 7.24 -6.79
N ILE A 17 -7.00 6.37 -5.85
CA ILE A 17 -6.24 5.16 -5.48
C ILE A 17 -6.08 4.24 -6.68
N GLU A 18 -7.17 3.93 -7.40
CA GLU A 18 -7.16 3.10 -8.60
C GLU A 18 -6.19 3.68 -9.64
N SER A 19 -6.32 4.96 -9.97
CA SER A 19 -5.45 5.62 -10.94
C SER A 19 -3.96 5.63 -10.53
N ALA A 20 -3.67 5.87 -9.24
CA ALA A 20 -2.31 5.83 -8.72
C ALA A 20 -1.73 4.41 -8.74
N MET A 21 -2.53 3.41 -8.38
CA MET A 21 -2.13 2.00 -8.37
C MET A 21 -1.95 1.44 -9.79
N GLU A 22 -2.77 1.85 -10.75
CA GLU A 22 -2.57 1.53 -12.17
C GLU A 22 -1.24 2.11 -12.68
N SER A 23 -0.97 3.36 -12.33
CA SER A 23 0.28 4.04 -12.69
C SER A 23 1.49 3.35 -12.07
N LEU A 24 1.42 2.98 -10.79
CA LEU A 24 2.48 2.24 -10.09
C LEU A 24 2.71 0.86 -10.72
N ASN A 25 1.63 0.12 -10.99
CA ASN A 25 1.68 -1.17 -11.67
C ASN A 25 2.36 -1.06 -13.05
N ALA A 26 2.03 -0.03 -13.82
CA ALA A 26 2.65 0.23 -15.12
C ALA A 26 4.15 0.54 -14.99
N GLN A 27 4.57 1.30 -13.98
CA GLN A 27 5.99 1.60 -13.72
C GLN A 27 6.78 0.35 -13.31
N LEU A 28 6.21 -0.52 -12.47
CA LEU A 28 6.82 -1.79 -12.09
C LEU A 28 6.95 -2.74 -13.29
N LYS A 29 5.92 -2.79 -14.16
CA LYS A 29 6.00 -3.51 -15.45
C LYS A 29 7.10 -2.97 -16.36
N ALA A 30 7.25 -1.65 -16.46
CA ALA A 30 8.33 -1.02 -17.24
C ALA A 30 9.73 -1.36 -16.70
N ARG A 31 9.84 -1.71 -15.41
CA ARG A 31 11.06 -2.23 -14.76
C ARG A 31 11.25 -3.74 -14.94
N GLY A 32 10.42 -4.40 -15.75
CA GLY A 32 10.55 -5.83 -16.07
C GLY A 32 9.80 -6.77 -15.12
N LEU A 33 9.02 -6.23 -14.17
CA LEU A 33 8.24 -7.05 -13.25
C LEU A 33 6.96 -7.58 -13.87
N ARG A 34 6.60 -8.80 -13.51
CA ARG A 34 5.34 -9.42 -13.93
C ARG A 34 4.25 -9.09 -12.92
N CYS A 35 3.54 -8.00 -13.16
CA CYS A 35 2.44 -7.58 -12.28
C CYS A 35 1.08 -8.11 -12.76
N GLY A 36 0.26 -8.57 -11.83
CA GLY A 36 -1.13 -8.96 -12.03
C GLY A 36 -2.05 -7.77 -12.33
N ARG A 37 -3.34 -8.08 -12.46
CA ARG A 37 -4.40 -7.06 -12.52
C ARG A 37 -4.61 -6.43 -11.14
N LEU A 38 -5.13 -5.21 -11.14
CA LEU A 38 -5.65 -4.62 -9.92
C LEU A 38 -6.87 -5.40 -9.44
N VAL A 39 -6.99 -5.52 -8.13
CA VAL A 39 -8.12 -6.14 -7.43
C VAL A 39 -8.53 -5.24 -6.28
N GLU A 40 -9.82 -5.22 -5.98
CA GLU A 40 -10.34 -4.61 -4.77
C GLU A 40 -9.93 -5.46 -3.56
N ILE A 41 -9.59 -4.77 -2.47
CA ILE A 41 -9.24 -5.38 -1.20
C ILE A 41 -10.27 -4.95 -0.17
N ASP A 42 -10.81 -5.93 0.53
CA ASP A 42 -11.78 -5.75 1.62
C ASP A 42 -11.35 -6.63 2.80
N HIS A 43 -10.77 -5.99 3.80
CA HIS A 43 -10.43 -6.55 5.10
C HIS A 43 -11.34 -5.95 6.17
N ASP A 44 -11.30 -6.51 7.38
CA ASP A 44 -12.22 -6.14 8.47
C ASP A 44 -12.22 -4.63 8.80
N VAL A 45 -11.07 -3.97 8.73
CA VAL A 45 -10.89 -2.54 9.01
C VAL A 45 -10.10 -1.80 7.93
N GLU A 46 -9.76 -2.48 6.84
CA GLU A 46 -8.94 -1.92 5.76
C GLU A 46 -9.57 -2.20 4.41
N ARG A 47 -9.69 -1.19 3.56
CA ARG A 47 -10.29 -1.31 2.23
C ARG A 47 -9.49 -0.56 1.20
N GLY A 48 -9.36 -1.09 0.00
CA GLY A 48 -8.62 -0.39 -1.04
C GLY A 48 -8.38 -1.23 -2.28
N VAL A 49 -7.18 -1.08 -2.83
CA VAL A 49 -6.82 -1.67 -4.12
C VAL A 49 -5.42 -2.22 -4.04
N GLY A 50 -5.20 -3.40 -4.60
CA GLY A 50 -3.86 -3.97 -4.72
C GLY A 50 -3.65 -4.78 -5.98
N PHE A 51 -2.44 -5.29 -6.13
CA PHE A 51 -2.07 -6.21 -7.20
C PHE A 51 -0.90 -7.08 -6.75
N SER A 52 -0.74 -8.22 -7.41
CA SER A 52 0.37 -9.13 -7.18
C SER A 52 1.54 -8.89 -8.13
N ILE A 53 2.75 -9.20 -7.68
CA ILE A 53 4.00 -9.15 -8.45
C ILE A 53 4.65 -10.52 -8.37
N HIS A 54 5.02 -11.07 -9.52
CA HIS A 54 5.90 -12.23 -9.61
C HIS A 54 7.31 -11.74 -9.95
N TYR A 55 8.27 -12.05 -9.06
CA TYR A 55 9.65 -11.61 -9.15
C TYR A 55 10.58 -12.82 -9.18
N ALA A 56 11.41 -12.92 -10.23
CA ALA A 56 12.37 -14.02 -10.45
C ALA A 56 11.74 -15.40 -10.24
N ASP A 57 12.44 -16.30 -9.54
CA ASP A 57 12.04 -17.67 -9.23
C ASP A 57 11.41 -17.80 -7.82
N LEU A 58 10.88 -16.70 -7.26
CA LEU A 58 10.19 -16.77 -5.96
C LEU A 58 8.97 -17.71 -6.05
N ASP A 59 8.83 -18.60 -5.07
CA ASP A 59 7.66 -19.43 -4.91
C ASP A 59 6.49 -18.61 -4.32
N GLY A 60 5.73 -18.00 -5.22
CA GLY A 60 4.55 -17.19 -4.91
C GLY A 60 4.65 -15.76 -5.40
N ALA A 61 3.74 -14.91 -4.92
CA ALA A 61 3.65 -13.52 -5.35
C ALA A 61 3.85 -12.54 -4.19
N VAL A 62 4.51 -11.42 -4.47
CA VAL A 62 4.55 -10.26 -3.59
C VAL A 62 3.29 -9.45 -3.83
N ASN A 63 2.57 -9.07 -2.77
CA ASN A 63 1.37 -8.25 -2.86
C ASN A 63 1.71 -6.79 -2.58
N VAL A 64 1.16 -5.88 -3.39
CA VAL A 64 1.27 -4.43 -3.21
C VAL A 64 -0.14 -3.89 -3.04
N GLU A 65 -0.41 -3.23 -1.92
CA GLU A 65 -1.77 -2.91 -1.49
C GLU A 65 -1.83 -1.47 -0.99
N MET A 66 -2.72 -0.65 -1.57
CA MET A 66 -3.04 0.67 -1.06
C MET A 66 -4.37 0.61 -0.34
N LEU A 67 -4.35 0.84 0.97
CA LEU A 67 -5.45 0.62 1.89
C LEU A 67 -5.82 1.92 2.59
N LEU A 68 -7.13 2.13 2.70
CA LEU A 68 -7.77 3.01 3.65
C LEU A 68 -7.94 2.25 4.95
N THR A 69 -7.41 2.78 6.05
CA THR A 69 -7.51 2.15 7.37
C THR A 69 -8.55 2.89 8.20
N ASP A 70 -9.62 2.19 8.58
CA ASP A 70 -10.71 2.73 9.40
C ASP A 70 -10.24 2.97 10.83
N GLY A 71 -10.63 4.12 11.40
CA GLY A 71 -10.44 4.39 12.83
C GLY A 71 -8.98 4.51 13.23
N ASP A 72 -8.14 5.05 12.35
CA ASP A 72 -6.73 5.31 12.66
C ASP A 72 -6.65 6.23 13.90
N GLU A 73 -6.25 5.65 15.03
CA GLU A 73 -6.17 6.34 16.34
C GLU A 73 -5.19 7.52 16.33
N ARG A 74 -4.34 7.56 15.29
CA ARG A 74 -3.39 8.63 14.99
C ARG A 74 -4.01 9.74 14.14
N ALA A 75 -5.32 9.84 14.04
CA ALA A 75 -5.92 10.82 13.16
C ALA A 75 -5.94 12.25 13.72
N PHE A 76 -5.69 13.22 12.84
CA PHE A 76 -6.00 14.63 13.12
C PHE A 76 -7.52 14.82 13.08
N THR A 77 -8.16 14.62 14.22
CA THR A 77 -9.61 14.82 14.41
C THR A 77 -9.84 16.18 15.08
N LYS A 78 -10.90 16.90 14.67
CA LYS A 78 -11.30 18.12 15.39
C LYS A 78 -12.12 17.76 16.63
N GLU A 79 -12.79 16.61 16.60
CA GLU A 79 -13.61 16.10 17.71
C GLU A 79 -13.38 14.61 17.97
N PRO A 80 -13.43 14.14 19.24
CA PRO A 80 -13.17 12.74 19.62
C PRO A 80 -14.10 11.66 19.03
N ARG A 81 -15.06 12.04 18.18
CA ARG A 81 -16.07 11.14 17.59
C ARG A 81 -16.18 11.27 16.07
N GLU A 82 -15.32 12.07 15.44
CA GLU A 82 -15.28 12.14 13.97
C GLU A 82 -14.65 10.86 13.41
N PRO A 83 -15.28 10.19 12.42
CA PRO A 83 -14.66 9.07 11.74
C PRO A 83 -13.40 9.55 11.03
N ALA A 84 -12.28 8.89 11.29
CA ALA A 84 -11.02 9.23 10.67
C ALA A 84 -10.36 8.04 9.99
N CYS A 85 -9.72 8.32 8.85
CA CYS A 85 -9.18 7.30 7.98
C CYS A 85 -7.70 7.56 7.69
N GLY A 86 -6.90 6.51 7.79
CA GLY A 86 -5.50 6.49 7.36
C GLY A 86 -5.35 6.05 5.90
N LEU A 87 -4.16 6.26 5.34
CA LEU A 87 -3.79 5.76 4.02
C LEU A 87 -2.44 5.06 4.11
N LEU A 88 -2.38 3.81 3.65
CA LEU A 88 -1.20 2.96 3.73
C LEU A 88 -0.96 2.30 2.38
N LEU A 89 0.26 2.37 1.84
CA LEU A 89 0.73 1.47 0.79
C LEU A 89 1.64 0.43 1.43
N SER A 90 1.24 -0.83 1.44
CA SER A 90 2.02 -1.94 1.99
C SER A 90 2.56 -2.84 0.88
N VAL A 91 3.69 -3.49 1.16
CA VAL A 91 4.25 -4.55 0.31
C VAL A 91 4.53 -5.77 1.18
N ILE A 92 3.94 -6.89 0.80
CA ILE A 92 3.93 -8.12 1.59
C ILE A 92 4.46 -9.26 0.71
N GLY A 93 5.46 -9.99 1.22
CA GLY A 93 6.06 -11.12 0.55
C GLY A 93 5.13 -12.35 0.47
N PRO A 94 5.49 -13.36 -0.33
CA PRO A 94 4.67 -14.56 -0.54
C PRO A 94 4.33 -15.35 0.74
N ASP A 95 5.21 -15.28 1.73
CA ASP A 95 5.08 -15.95 3.03
C ASP A 95 4.41 -15.07 4.11
N GLY A 96 3.86 -13.92 3.71
CA GLY A 96 3.29 -12.93 4.63
C GLY A 96 4.34 -12.02 5.28
N THR A 97 5.61 -12.12 4.91
CA THR A 97 6.65 -11.21 5.42
C THR A 97 6.36 -9.79 4.99
N PHE A 98 6.30 -8.86 5.93
CA PHE A 98 6.19 -7.44 5.64
C PHE A 98 7.51 -6.91 5.05
N LEU A 99 7.48 -6.47 3.78
CA LEU A 99 8.66 -5.96 3.08
C LEU A 99 8.81 -4.44 3.24
N GLY A 100 7.70 -3.73 3.43
CA GLY A 100 7.72 -2.32 3.74
C GLY A 100 6.36 -1.66 3.62
N GLU A 101 6.29 -0.44 4.15
CA GLU A 101 5.19 0.48 3.94
C GLU A 101 5.70 1.80 3.38
N TRP A 102 4.85 2.42 2.57
CA TRP A 102 4.95 3.79 2.13
C TRP A 102 3.63 4.44 2.50
N ALA A 103 3.70 5.59 3.12
CA ALA A 103 2.54 6.45 3.22
C ALA A 103 2.94 7.79 2.64
N PRO A 104 2.09 8.44 1.83
CA PRO A 104 2.25 9.85 1.58
C PRO A 104 2.07 10.60 2.92
N TYR A 105 3.20 10.86 3.61
CA TYR A 105 3.40 11.50 4.92
C TYR A 105 3.15 10.65 6.18
N ASN A 106 4.09 9.77 6.55
CA ASN A 106 4.19 9.14 7.89
C ASN A 106 5.45 9.53 8.69
N TYR A 107 5.95 10.77 8.56
CA TYR A 107 7.00 11.28 9.48
C TYR A 107 6.44 12.01 10.71
N THR A 108 5.14 11.87 10.99
CA THR A 108 4.49 12.41 12.19
C THR A 108 3.55 11.37 12.81
N PRO A 109 3.32 11.40 14.13
CA PRO A 109 2.36 10.53 14.82
C PRO A 109 0.88 10.78 14.45
N ASP A 110 0.60 11.63 13.44
CA ASP A 110 -0.72 12.09 13.04
C ASP A 110 -1.06 11.67 11.59
N VAL A 111 -1.41 10.39 11.39
CA VAL A 111 -1.51 9.73 10.07
C VAL A 111 -2.92 9.77 9.49
N GLY A 112 -3.96 9.68 10.32
CA GLY A 112 -5.35 9.69 9.85
C GLY A 112 -5.90 11.12 9.63
N THR A 113 -6.98 11.24 8.87
CA THR A 113 -7.70 12.50 8.66
C THR A 113 -9.21 12.28 8.72
N ALA A 114 -9.92 13.27 9.24
CA ALA A 114 -11.38 13.35 9.17
C ALA A 114 -11.90 13.93 7.84
N ASP A 115 -11.01 14.44 6.97
CA ASP A 115 -11.36 15.00 5.65
C ASP A 115 -11.05 14.00 4.52
N PRO A 116 -12.08 13.42 3.86
CA PRO A 116 -11.89 12.55 2.70
C PRO A 116 -11.09 13.17 1.55
N ARG A 117 -11.17 14.48 1.35
CA ARG A 117 -10.43 15.17 0.26
C ARG A 117 -8.94 15.21 0.53
N GLU A 118 -8.55 15.22 1.79
CA GLU A 118 -7.14 15.17 2.17
C GLU A 118 -6.53 13.81 1.80
N ILE A 119 -7.28 12.71 1.91
CA ILE A 119 -6.84 11.41 1.40
C ILE A 119 -6.60 11.48 -0.12
N VAL A 120 -7.54 12.03 -0.89
CA VAL A 120 -7.40 12.21 -2.34
C VAL A 120 -6.15 13.02 -2.68
N ARG A 121 -5.94 14.14 -1.97
CA ARG A 121 -4.76 14.99 -2.14
C ARG A 121 -3.48 14.20 -1.89
N ARG A 122 -3.43 13.41 -0.81
CA ARG A 122 -2.26 12.58 -0.43
C ARG A 122 -1.94 11.52 -1.47
N VAL A 123 -2.94 10.82 -2.01
CA VAL A 123 -2.76 9.90 -3.13
C VAL A 123 -2.14 10.63 -4.33
N GLY A 124 -2.61 11.85 -4.63
CA GLY A 124 -2.07 12.67 -5.71
C GLY A 124 -0.63 13.19 -5.51
N LEU A 125 -0.07 13.10 -4.30
CA LEU A 125 1.33 13.45 -4.02
C LEU A 125 2.27 12.26 -4.21
N MET A 126 1.73 11.06 -4.37
CA MET A 126 2.55 9.88 -4.59
C MET A 126 3.26 10.02 -5.94
N SER A 127 4.52 9.59 -5.97
CA SER A 127 5.31 9.50 -7.19
C SER A 127 5.41 8.04 -7.62
N PRO A 128 4.56 7.56 -8.55
CA PRO A 128 4.61 6.17 -9.00
C PRO A 128 6.00 5.71 -9.48
N PRO A 129 6.80 6.53 -10.20
CA PRO A 129 8.15 6.13 -10.60
C PRO A 129 9.10 5.88 -9.42
N ASP A 130 9.08 6.76 -8.41
CA ASP A 130 9.97 6.66 -7.24
C ASP A 130 9.55 5.50 -6.33
N LEU A 131 8.23 5.32 -6.16
CA LEU A 131 7.68 4.18 -5.43
C LEU A 131 8.02 2.87 -6.14
N ALA A 132 7.88 2.81 -7.47
CA ALA A 132 8.24 1.62 -8.23
C ALA A 132 9.73 1.28 -8.06
N GLU A 133 10.62 2.28 -8.04
CA GLU A 133 12.04 2.08 -7.78
C GLU A 133 12.29 1.50 -6.39
N SER A 134 11.69 2.13 -5.38
CA SER A 134 11.86 1.75 -3.98
C SER A 134 11.32 0.34 -3.70
N ILE A 135 10.13 0.03 -4.23
CA ILE A 135 9.51 -1.30 -4.10
C ILE A 135 10.34 -2.36 -4.81
N HIS A 136 10.78 -2.09 -6.06
CA HIS A 136 11.63 -3.02 -6.80
C HIS A 136 12.94 -3.30 -6.04
N GLY A 137 13.62 -2.27 -5.54
CA GLY A 137 14.82 -2.41 -4.73
C GLY A 137 14.57 -3.25 -3.47
N ARG A 138 13.48 -2.99 -2.76
CA ARG A 138 13.12 -3.74 -1.55
C ARG A 138 12.87 -5.22 -1.81
N ILE A 139 12.17 -5.56 -2.90
CA ILE A 139 11.93 -6.95 -3.30
C ILE A 139 13.25 -7.63 -3.66
N ALA A 140 14.13 -6.94 -4.39
CA ALA A 140 15.44 -7.47 -4.76
C ALA A 140 16.32 -7.73 -3.53
N ASP A 141 16.41 -6.77 -2.61
CA ASP A 141 17.18 -6.89 -1.36
C ASP A 141 16.68 -8.07 -0.50
N TRP A 142 15.36 -8.17 -0.31
CA TRP A 142 14.77 -9.28 0.43
C TRP A 142 15.06 -10.63 -0.24
N THR A 143 14.91 -10.71 -1.56
CA THR A 143 15.19 -11.93 -2.33
C THR A 143 16.65 -12.36 -2.16
N ASN A 144 17.60 -11.41 -2.28
CA ASN A 144 19.03 -11.69 -2.12
C ASN A 144 19.37 -12.15 -0.69
N SER A 145 18.75 -11.55 0.33
CA SER A 145 18.98 -11.93 1.73
C SER A 145 18.60 -13.38 2.05
N ARG A 146 17.59 -13.94 1.35
CA ARG A 146 17.19 -15.34 1.49
C ARG A 146 18.21 -16.29 0.88
N VAL A 147 18.74 -15.95 -0.30
CA VAL A 147 19.79 -16.73 -0.95
C VAL A 147 21.05 -16.80 -0.07
N GLU A 148 21.46 -15.67 0.51
CA GLU A 148 22.60 -15.62 1.43
C GLU A 148 22.38 -16.47 2.70
N ALA A 149 21.18 -16.43 3.27
CA ALA A 149 20.83 -17.24 4.45
C ALA A 149 20.78 -18.76 4.17
N GLU A 150 20.45 -19.15 2.94
CA GLU A 150 20.39 -20.56 2.51
C GLU A 150 21.76 -21.10 2.06
N THR A 151 22.76 -20.25 1.87
CA THR A 151 24.12 -20.66 1.49
C THR A 151 24.91 -21.05 2.74
N PRO A 152 25.28 -22.34 2.94
CA PRO A 152 26.04 -22.72 4.13
C PRO A 152 27.40 -22.03 4.11
N HIS A 153 27.77 -21.38 5.21
CA HIS A 153 29.16 -20.97 5.42
C HIS A 153 30.04 -22.23 5.36
N CYS A 154 30.81 -22.36 4.27
CA CYS A 154 31.85 -23.38 4.13
C CYS A 154 32.93 -23.22 5.18
#